data_AF-A0A1Q2MI61-F1
#
_entry.id   AF-A0A1Q2MI61-F1
#
_cell.length_a   1.000
_cell.length_b   1.000
_cell.length_c   1.000
_cell.angle_alpha   90.00
_cell.angle_beta   90.00
_cell.angle_gamma   90.00
#
_symmetry.space_group_name_H-M   'P 1'
#
loop_
_entity.id
_entity.type
_entity.pdbx_description
1 polymer ?
#
loop_
_entity_poly.entity_id
_entity_poly.type
_entity_poly.pdbx_seq_one_letter_code
_entity_poly.pdbx_strand_id
1 'polypeptide(L)'
;MKKALLVLTALTVCSLNAALITQTKTFSGKPNYTKYLTYDQFDDDDGTLNSIEVIFTLNVDGGILTVDNDSDNHADGTFEFGAKGVINSEDVILSSGFVHVTGELESVNSGSFSLEANEGDGTGDYSSAAPDGMSYDGEAATDSGSGLVAVGAWSMGTTGYLGTSTYDIEVDITQWQDYEGDGGIELGFTPVDADGEVTVKYDYTVPEPATAIIFAIGGMLIRRKN
;
A
#
# COMPACT_ATOMS: atom_id res chain seq x y z
N MET A 1 -13.30 -70.91 -18.38
CA MET A 1 -13.76 -69.86 -17.45
C MET A 1 -12.94 -68.61 -17.72
N LYS A 2 -13.52 -67.56 -18.31
CA LYS A 2 -12.83 -66.31 -18.69
C LYS A 2 -12.67 -65.43 -17.45
N LYS A 3 -11.43 -65.17 -17.02
CA LYS A 3 -11.14 -64.24 -15.93
C LYS A 3 -11.12 -62.82 -16.51
N ALA A 4 -12.13 -62.01 -16.18
CA ALA A 4 -12.15 -60.59 -16.50
C ALA A 4 -11.18 -59.87 -15.56
N LEU A 5 -10.09 -59.33 -16.11
CA LEU A 5 -9.13 -58.51 -15.38
C LEU A 5 -9.67 -57.07 -15.35
N LEU A 6 -10.20 -56.66 -14.19
CA LEU A 6 -10.65 -55.29 -13.94
C LEU A 6 -9.41 -54.41 -13.78
N VAL A 7 -9.13 -53.55 -14.76
CA VAL A 7 -8.06 -52.55 -14.67
C VAL A 7 -8.68 -51.30 -14.07
N LEU A 8 -8.34 -51.04 -12.79
CA LEU A 8 -8.73 -49.81 -12.10
C LEU A 8 -7.78 -48.69 -12.57
N THR A 9 -8.26 -47.85 -13.48
CA THR A 9 -7.54 -46.63 -13.89
C THR A 9 -7.67 -45.62 -12.77
N ALA A 10 -6.62 -45.45 -11.96
CA ALA A 10 -6.54 -44.35 -11.01
C ALA A 10 -6.28 -43.05 -11.80
N LEU A 11 -7.33 -42.27 -12.02
CA LEU A 11 -7.22 -40.87 -12.42
C LEU A 11 -6.67 -40.10 -11.22
N THR A 12 -5.35 -39.95 -11.14
CA THR A 12 -4.74 -38.93 -10.29
C THR A 12 -5.06 -37.58 -10.91
N VAL A 13 -6.06 -36.90 -10.35
CA VAL A 13 -6.29 -35.47 -10.59
C VAL A 13 -5.16 -34.75 -9.87
N CYS A 14 -4.16 -34.31 -10.62
CA CYS A 14 -3.19 -33.37 -10.10
C CYS A 14 -3.90 -32.00 -9.96
N SER A 15 -4.05 -31.52 -8.73
CA SER A 15 -4.50 -30.16 -8.48
C SER A 15 -3.32 -29.23 -8.68
N LEU A 16 -3.42 -28.28 -9.61
CA LEU A 16 -2.52 -27.13 -9.67
C LEU A 16 -2.67 -26.37 -8.34
N ASN A 17 -1.62 -26.37 -7.53
CA ASN A 17 -1.60 -25.60 -6.30
C ASN A 17 -1.10 -24.19 -6.62
N ALA A 18 -1.94 -23.19 -6.39
CA ALA A 18 -1.50 -21.80 -6.35
C ALA A 18 -0.57 -21.61 -5.15
N ALA A 19 0.54 -20.93 -5.37
CA ALA A 19 1.53 -20.55 -4.38
C ALA A 19 1.61 -19.01 -4.32
N LEU A 20 2.06 -18.49 -3.19
CA LEU A 20 2.09 -17.07 -2.91
C LEU A 20 3.45 -16.67 -2.34
N ILE A 21 4.12 -15.72 -2.98
CA ILE A 21 5.25 -14.99 -2.39
C ILE A 21 4.73 -13.64 -1.90
N THR A 22 5.12 -13.22 -0.71
CA THR A 22 4.75 -11.92 -0.12
C THR A 22 6.00 -11.23 0.39
N GLN A 23 6.21 -10.00 -0.06
CA GLN A 23 7.30 -9.14 0.38
C GLN A 23 6.71 -7.86 0.96
N THR A 24 6.99 -7.60 2.24
CA THR A 24 6.54 -6.39 2.93
C THR A 24 7.75 -5.59 3.37
N LYS A 25 7.79 -4.31 3.02
CA LYS A 25 8.80 -3.35 3.48
C LYS A 25 8.12 -2.20 4.17
N THR A 26 8.72 -1.74 5.27
CA THR A 26 8.19 -0.67 6.09
C THR A 26 8.93 0.64 5.86
N PHE A 27 8.27 1.75 6.12
CA PHE A 27 8.84 3.08 6.11
C PHE A 27 8.37 3.86 7.35
N SER A 28 9.08 4.94 7.69
CA SER A 28 8.73 5.82 8.80
C SER A 28 9.54 7.11 8.77
N GLY A 29 8.96 8.21 9.25
CA GLY A 29 9.62 9.50 9.34
C GLY A 29 8.64 10.66 9.58
N LYS A 30 9.19 11.87 9.73
CA LYS A 30 8.37 13.10 9.67
C LYS A 30 8.08 13.41 8.20
N PRO A 31 6.81 13.64 7.79
CA PRO A 31 6.43 13.92 6.40
C PRO A 31 7.28 14.98 5.69
N ASN A 32 7.20 14.99 4.36
CA ASN A 32 8.08 15.65 3.39
C ASN A 32 9.41 14.91 3.18
N TYR A 33 9.30 13.60 2.93
CA TYR A 33 10.44 12.73 2.65
C TYR A 33 10.15 11.69 1.59
N THR A 34 11.23 11.21 0.99
CA THR A 34 11.23 10.11 0.02
C THR A 34 12.04 8.94 0.55
N LYS A 35 11.55 7.71 0.39
CA LYS A 35 12.33 6.48 0.65
C LYS A 35 12.20 5.49 -0.50
N TYR A 36 13.27 4.76 -0.76
CA TYR A 36 13.27 3.65 -1.71
C TYR A 36 13.18 2.33 -0.95
N LEU A 37 12.21 1.50 -1.35
CA LEU A 37 11.95 0.18 -0.80
C LEU A 37 12.33 -0.87 -1.84
N THR A 38 13.36 -1.66 -1.56
CA THR A 38 13.89 -2.66 -2.49
C THR A 38 13.16 -3.99 -2.37
N TYR A 39 12.69 -4.53 -3.48
CA TYR A 39 12.01 -5.81 -3.59
C TYR A 39 12.73 -6.75 -4.54
N ASP A 40 12.60 -8.05 -4.31
CA ASP A 40 13.06 -9.07 -5.24
C ASP A 40 12.04 -9.22 -6.38
N GLN A 41 12.53 -9.38 -7.61
CA GLN A 41 11.72 -9.80 -8.74
C GLN A 41 11.20 -11.24 -8.55
N PHE A 42 10.17 -11.60 -9.29
CA PHE A 42 9.68 -12.97 -9.37
C PHE A 42 10.57 -13.80 -10.32
N ASP A 43 11.17 -14.87 -9.78
CA ASP A 43 11.97 -15.84 -10.53
C ASP A 43 11.05 -16.75 -11.36
N ASP A 44 11.20 -16.74 -12.68
CA ASP A 44 10.36 -17.55 -13.58
C ASP A 44 10.66 -19.05 -13.48
N ASP A 45 11.78 -19.43 -12.85
CA ASP A 45 12.06 -20.83 -12.50
C ASP A 45 11.17 -21.34 -11.35
N ASP A 46 10.57 -20.46 -10.53
CA ASP A 46 9.64 -20.85 -9.45
C ASP A 46 8.26 -21.27 -9.99
N GLY A 47 7.86 -20.75 -11.15
CA GLY A 47 6.66 -21.20 -11.85
C GLY A 47 6.01 -20.15 -12.74
N THR A 48 4.72 -20.33 -13.02
CA THR A 48 3.95 -19.42 -13.87
C THR A 48 3.24 -18.37 -13.02
N LEU A 49 3.65 -17.11 -13.14
CA LEU A 49 3.02 -15.99 -12.46
C LEU A 49 1.56 -15.79 -12.92
N ASN A 50 0.64 -15.69 -11.96
CA ASN A 50 -0.80 -15.54 -12.18
C ASN A 50 -1.27 -14.10 -11.92
N SER A 51 -0.73 -13.42 -10.91
CA SER A 51 -1.02 -12.01 -10.63
C SER A 51 0.03 -11.37 -9.73
N ILE A 52 0.09 -10.04 -9.78
CA ILE A 52 0.88 -9.21 -8.85
C ILE A 52 -0.07 -8.22 -8.20
N GLU A 53 -0.19 -8.27 -6.87
CA GLU A 53 -0.93 -7.30 -6.07
C GLU A 53 0.06 -6.42 -5.32
N VAL A 54 -0.13 -5.09 -5.40
CA VAL A 54 0.58 -4.12 -4.56
C VAL A 54 -0.40 -3.52 -3.58
N ILE A 55 -0.02 -3.47 -2.31
CA ILE A 55 -0.78 -2.89 -1.21
C ILE A 55 0.10 -1.82 -0.58
N PHE A 56 -0.47 -0.64 -0.36
CA PHE A 56 0.17 0.47 0.33
C PHE A 56 -0.70 0.85 1.52
N THR A 57 -0.08 0.98 2.69
CA THR A 57 -0.71 1.43 3.92
C THR A 57 0.06 2.63 4.46
N LEU A 58 -0.65 3.70 4.80
CA LEU A 58 -0.11 4.91 5.41
C LEU A 58 -0.78 5.13 6.76
N ASN A 59 0.03 5.26 7.81
CA ASN A 59 -0.37 5.61 9.15
C ASN A 59 0.17 7.01 9.48
N VAL A 60 -0.59 7.77 10.26
CA VAL A 60 -0.11 8.98 10.94
C VAL A 60 -0.44 8.89 12.42
N ASP A 61 0.38 9.52 13.26
CA ASP A 61 0.14 9.66 14.69
C ASP A 61 0.75 10.97 15.23
N GLY A 62 0.12 11.51 16.27
CA GLY A 62 0.56 12.73 16.94
C GLY A 62 0.49 13.98 16.06
N GLY A 63 1.41 14.92 16.29
CA GLY A 63 1.29 16.28 15.78
C GLY A 63 0.26 17.09 16.58
N ILE A 64 0.28 18.40 16.38
CA ILE A 64 -0.60 19.34 17.07
C ILE A 64 -0.97 20.41 16.07
N LEU A 65 -2.27 20.73 15.97
CA LEU A 65 -2.78 21.90 15.29
C LEU A 65 -3.21 22.93 16.34
N THR A 66 -2.69 24.15 16.24
CA THR A 66 -3.17 25.32 16.97
C THR A 66 -3.94 26.21 16.01
N VAL A 67 -5.15 26.58 16.40
CA VAL A 67 -6.00 27.51 15.67
C VAL A 67 -6.24 28.70 16.58
N ASP A 68 -6.00 29.90 16.09
CA ASP A 68 -6.25 31.14 16.82
C ASP A 68 -7.07 32.10 15.96
N ASN A 69 -7.94 32.90 16.59
CA ASN A 69 -8.77 33.88 15.92
C ASN A 69 -8.36 35.32 16.27
N ASP A 70 -7.51 35.87 15.42
CA ASP A 70 -6.95 37.21 15.59
C ASP A 70 -7.91 38.34 15.13
N SER A 71 -9.17 38.02 14.80
CA SER A 71 -10.15 39.00 14.32
C SER A 71 -11.14 39.49 15.37
N ASP A 72 -11.71 40.68 15.14
CA ASP A 72 -12.75 41.29 15.99
C ASP A 72 -14.12 40.54 15.94
N ASN A 73 -14.23 39.47 15.15
CA ASN A 73 -15.48 38.73 14.97
C ASN A 73 -15.29 37.26 15.34
N HIS A 74 -16.38 36.61 15.74
CA HIS A 74 -16.47 35.16 15.86
C HIS A 74 -16.03 34.45 14.57
N ALA A 75 -15.33 33.33 14.71
CA ALA A 75 -14.87 32.51 13.60
C ALA A 75 -15.32 31.05 13.76
N ASP A 76 -15.84 30.48 12.66
CA ASP A 76 -16.16 29.07 12.54
C ASP A 76 -15.46 28.49 11.32
N GLY A 77 -15.14 27.20 11.39
CA GLY A 77 -14.59 26.50 10.24
C GLY A 77 -14.25 25.05 10.51
N THR A 78 -13.54 24.47 9.56
CA THR A 78 -13.04 23.10 9.58
C THR A 78 -11.56 23.06 9.28
N PHE A 79 -10.91 22.00 9.73
CA PHE A 79 -9.52 21.74 9.45
C PHE A 79 -9.32 20.27 9.10
N GLU A 80 -8.26 20.02 8.34
CA GLU A 80 -7.65 18.73 8.13
C GLU A 80 -6.14 18.85 8.31
N PHE A 81 -5.49 17.88 8.97
CA PHE A 81 -4.04 17.77 8.95
C PHE A 81 -3.59 16.32 9.13
N GLY A 82 -2.46 15.97 8.53
CA GLY A 82 -1.94 14.60 8.54
C GLY A 82 -0.87 14.42 7.48
N ALA A 83 -0.92 13.33 6.74
CA ALA A 83 0.01 13.07 5.66
C ALA A 83 -0.69 12.48 4.44
N LYS A 84 -0.14 12.80 3.28
CA LYS A 84 -0.46 12.16 2.01
C LYS A 84 0.70 11.30 1.57
N GLY A 85 0.39 10.19 0.93
CA GLY A 85 1.38 9.24 0.43
C GLY A 85 1.09 8.83 -1.00
N VAL A 86 2.14 8.75 -1.81
CA VAL A 86 2.10 8.12 -3.13
C VAL A 86 3.28 7.16 -3.27
N ILE A 87 3.13 6.15 -4.11
CA ILE A 87 4.23 5.25 -4.47
C ILE A 87 4.57 5.39 -5.95
N ASN A 88 5.85 5.38 -6.30
CA ASN A 88 6.30 5.45 -7.69
C ASN A 88 7.45 4.46 -7.90
N SER A 89 7.79 4.19 -9.16
CA SER A 89 8.99 3.41 -9.47
C SER A 89 9.46 3.73 -10.88
N GLU A 90 10.78 3.87 -11.04
CA GLU A 90 11.43 3.93 -12.35
C GLU A 90 11.77 2.53 -12.88
N ASP A 91 11.86 1.54 -11.98
CA ASP A 91 12.23 0.16 -12.28
C ASP A 91 11.02 -0.70 -12.68
N VAL A 92 9.83 -0.40 -12.19
CA VAL A 92 8.61 -1.16 -12.51
C VAL A 92 7.40 -0.26 -12.72
N ILE A 93 6.45 -0.71 -13.54
CA ILE A 93 5.22 0.04 -13.78
C ILE A 93 4.17 -0.30 -12.72
N LEU A 94 3.85 0.69 -11.90
CA LEU A 94 2.78 0.64 -10.89
C LEU A 94 1.44 1.11 -11.49
N SER A 95 0.96 0.46 -12.55
CA SER A 95 -0.37 0.77 -13.11
C SER A 95 -1.22 -0.46 -13.41
N SER A 96 -2.54 -0.29 -13.26
CA SER A 96 -3.57 -1.21 -13.74
C SER A 96 -4.20 -0.61 -15.02
N GLY A 97 -3.41 -0.53 -16.09
CA GLY A 97 -3.80 0.18 -17.31
C GLY A 97 -3.45 1.67 -17.25
N PHE A 98 -4.47 2.55 -17.14
CA PHE A 98 -4.28 4.00 -17.07
C PHE A 98 -4.41 4.58 -15.64
N VAL A 99 -4.63 3.72 -14.64
CA VAL A 99 -4.81 4.12 -13.24
C VAL A 99 -3.66 3.57 -12.42
N HIS A 100 -3.15 4.39 -11.51
CA HIS A 100 -2.11 4.00 -10.56
C HIS A 100 -2.62 2.89 -9.62
N VAL A 101 -1.77 1.93 -9.25
CA VAL A 101 -2.22 0.69 -8.59
C VAL A 101 -2.86 0.93 -7.22
N THR A 102 -2.38 1.91 -6.46
CA THR A 102 -2.90 2.22 -5.10
C THR A 102 -3.61 3.58 -5.00
N GLY A 103 -3.38 4.48 -5.96
CA GLY A 103 -3.79 5.89 -5.84
C GLY A 103 -2.91 6.67 -4.85
N GLU A 104 -3.30 7.92 -4.59
CA GLU A 104 -2.80 8.70 -3.45
C GLU A 104 -3.59 8.30 -2.21
N LEU A 105 -2.89 8.07 -1.10
CA LEU A 105 -3.49 7.80 0.20
C LEU A 105 -3.51 9.09 1.02
N GLU A 106 -4.58 9.29 1.78
CA GLU A 106 -4.77 10.45 2.66
C GLU A 106 -5.07 9.97 4.08
N SER A 107 -4.07 10.03 4.95
CA SER A 107 -4.26 9.69 6.37
C SER A 107 -4.24 10.97 7.19
N VAL A 108 -5.45 11.46 7.51
CA VAL A 108 -5.68 12.81 8.04
C VAL A 108 -6.62 12.78 9.25
N ASN A 109 -6.35 13.68 10.20
CA ASN A 109 -7.29 14.07 11.24
C ASN A 109 -8.12 15.25 10.73
N SER A 110 -9.41 15.27 11.05
CA SER A 110 -10.30 16.36 10.67
C SER A 110 -11.18 16.80 11.84
N GLY A 111 -11.62 18.05 11.81
CA GLY A 111 -12.48 18.59 12.84
C GLY A 111 -13.08 19.93 12.46
N SER A 112 -13.86 20.48 13.40
CA SER A 112 -14.43 21.81 13.31
C SER A 112 -14.04 22.64 14.52
N PHE A 113 -13.96 23.95 14.36
CA PHE A 113 -13.74 24.90 15.45
C PHE A 113 -14.82 25.99 15.46
N SER A 114 -14.97 26.61 16.62
CA SER A 114 -15.85 27.75 16.87
C SER A 114 -15.17 28.60 17.93
N LEU A 115 -14.62 29.74 17.51
CA LEU A 115 -13.72 30.57 18.29
C LEU A 115 -14.33 31.96 18.43
N GLU A 116 -14.32 32.48 19.66
CA GLU A 116 -14.78 33.84 19.92
C GLU A 116 -13.82 34.87 19.29
N ALA A 117 -14.19 36.15 19.31
CA ALA A 117 -13.33 37.22 18.82
C ALA A 117 -12.06 37.39 19.69
N ASN A 118 -10.99 37.90 19.08
CA ASN A 118 -9.69 38.19 19.69
C ASN A 118 -9.81 38.86 21.08
N GLU A 119 -9.15 38.30 22.09
CA GLU A 119 -9.12 38.80 23.47
C GLU A 119 -7.96 39.78 23.76
N GLY A 120 -7.15 40.10 22.75
CA GLY A 120 -6.13 41.16 22.77
C GLY A 120 -4.70 40.67 23.01
N ASP A 121 -4.38 39.42 22.68
CA ASP A 121 -3.01 38.89 22.62
C ASP A 121 -2.22 39.45 21.42
N GLY A 122 -2.93 39.85 20.37
CA GLY A 122 -2.46 40.72 19.30
C GLY A 122 -1.77 39.96 18.17
N THR A 123 -1.88 40.52 16.96
CA THR A 123 -1.52 39.84 15.70
C THR A 123 -0.20 39.08 15.74
N GLY A 124 -0.22 37.79 15.42
CA GLY A 124 0.95 36.92 15.34
C GLY A 124 1.30 36.16 16.63
N ASP A 125 0.40 36.14 17.61
CA ASP A 125 0.49 35.25 18.77
C ASP A 125 -0.36 33.99 18.53
N TYR A 126 0.28 32.83 18.39
CA TYR A 126 -0.42 31.56 18.16
C TYR A 126 -0.89 30.99 19.50
N SER A 127 -1.87 31.64 20.12
CA SER A 127 -2.43 31.20 21.39
C SER A 127 -3.41 30.05 21.18
N SER A 128 -3.23 28.94 21.90
CA SER A 128 -4.23 27.87 21.93
C SER A 128 -5.24 28.04 23.07
N ALA A 129 -5.23 29.19 23.74
CA ALA A 129 -6.06 29.42 24.91
C ALA A 129 -7.48 29.78 24.50
N ALA A 130 -8.46 29.12 25.09
CA ALA A 130 -9.85 29.51 24.92
C ALA A 130 -10.08 30.93 25.47
N PRO A 131 -10.98 31.72 24.87
CA PRO A 131 -12.04 31.29 23.94
C PRO A 131 -11.79 31.57 22.44
N ASP A 132 -10.76 32.33 22.08
CA ASP A 132 -10.37 32.68 20.71
C ASP A 132 -9.33 31.73 20.10
N GLY A 133 -8.65 30.93 20.94
CA GLY A 133 -7.74 29.88 20.53
C GLY A 133 -8.21 28.47 20.86
N MET A 134 -7.68 27.49 20.12
CA MET A 134 -7.76 26.07 20.46
C MET A 134 -6.54 25.28 20.00
N SER A 135 -6.37 24.10 20.59
CA SER A 135 -5.41 23.10 20.14
C SER A 135 -6.13 21.78 19.86
N TYR A 136 -5.66 21.08 18.84
CA TYR A 136 -6.07 19.72 18.53
C TYR A 136 -4.82 18.83 18.46
N ASP A 137 -4.76 17.85 19.35
CA ASP A 137 -3.73 16.81 19.32
C ASP A 137 -4.10 15.78 18.25
N GLY A 138 -3.20 15.53 17.30
CA GLY A 138 -3.47 14.57 16.23
C GLY A 138 -3.60 13.15 16.77
N GLU A 139 -4.67 12.47 16.37
CA GLU A 139 -4.89 11.07 16.69
C GLU A 139 -4.29 10.16 15.62
N ALA A 140 -4.19 8.87 15.96
CA ALA A 140 -3.77 7.86 15.01
C ALA A 140 -4.82 7.69 13.90
N ALA A 141 -4.39 7.86 12.65
CA ALA A 141 -5.21 7.60 11.47
C ALA A 141 -4.49 6.68 10.50
N THR A 142 -5.25 5.90 9.73
CA THR A 142 -4.73 4.95 8.74
C THR A 142 -5.56 5.03 7.46
N ASP A 143 -4.87 5.04 6.32
CA ASP A 143 -5.46 4.80 5.01
C ASP A 143 -4.69 3.68 4.29
N SER A 144 -5.37 2.93 3.42
CA SER A 144 -4.75 1.83 2.67
C SER A 144 -5.39 1.65 1.30
N GLY A 145 -4.55 1.41 0.30
CA GLY A 145 -4.96 1.13 -1.07
C GLY A 145 -4.30 -0.13 -1.61
N SER A 146 -4.98 -0.82 -2.52
CA SER A 146 -4.39 -1.95 -3.23
C SER A 146 -4.85 -2.03 -4.68
N GLY A 147 -4.06 -2.73 -5.50
CA GLY A 147 -4.47 -3.05 -6.85
C GLY A 147 -3.58 -4.08 -7.54
N LEU A 148 -4.04 -4.53 -8.69
CA LEU A 148 -3.33 -5.48 -9.54
C LEU A 148 -2.51 -4.75 -10.61
N VAL A 149 -1.25 -5.16 -10.73
CA VAL A 149 -0.38 -4.71 -11.84
C VAL A 149 -0.86 -5.34 -13.15
N ALA A 150 -0.98 -4.54 -14.19
CA ALA A 150 -1.39 -5.04 -15.51
C ALA A 150 -0.41 -6.09 -16.06
N VAL A 151 -0.92 -7.18 -16.63
CA VAL A 151 -0.12 -8.31 -17.17
C VAL A 151 0.97 -7.84 -18.15
N GLY A 152 0.67 -6.82 -18.96
CA GLY A 152 1.62 -6.26 -19.93
C GLY A 152 2.84 -5.59 -19.30
N ALA A 153 2.76 -5.17 -18.03
CA ALA A 153 3.86 -4.55 -17.29
C ALA A 153 4.81 -5.58 -16.64
N TRP A 154 4.42 -6.86 -16.54
CA TRP A 154 5.23 -7.85 -15.82
C TRP A 154 6.56 -8.13 -16.53
N SER A 155 6.56 -8.15 -17.86
CA SER A 155 7.69 -8.59 -18.70
C SER A 155 8.32 -7.47 -19.54
N MET A 156 8.21 -6.21 -19.12
CA MET A 156 8.75 -5.07 -19.86
C MET A 156 10.29 -4.96 -19.74
N GLY A 157 11.02 -5.92 -20.32
CA GLY A 157 12.48 -5.87 -20.44
C GLY A 157 13.18 -5.71 -19.08
N THR A 158 14.02 -4.69 -18.96
CA THR A 158 14.71 -4.35 -17.70
C THR A 158 13.82 -3.64 -16.68
N THR A 159 12.60 -3.23 -17.06
CA THR A 159 11.66 -2.49 -16.21
C THR A 159 10.45 -3.35 -15.84
N GLY A 160 10.70 -4.59 -15.42
CA GLY A 160 9.69 -5.61 -15.21
C GLY A 160 9.79 -6.28 -13.84
N TYR A 161 8.76 -7.05 -13.51
CA TYR A 161 8.66 -7.80 -12.27
C TYR A 161 9.25 -9.21 -12.37
N LEU A 162 9.62 -9.66 -13.58
CA LEU A 162 10.18 -10.99 -13.82
C LEU A 162 11.71 -10.94 -13.88
N GLY A 163 12.35 -11.88 -13.18
CA GLY A 163 13.80 -12.05 -13.17
C GLY A 163 14.33 -12.37 -11.77
N THR A 164 15.66 -12.40 -11.66
CA THR A 164 16.37 -12.72 -10.40
C THR A 164 17.05 -11.50 -9.78
N SER A 165 16.69 -10.28 -10.22
CA SER A 165 17.26 -9.02 -9.70
C SER A 165 16.33 -8.38 -8.68
N THR A 166 16.62 -7.15 -8.29
CA THR A 166 15.77 -6.33 -7.43
C THR A 166 15.25 -5.12 -8.18
N TYR A 167 14.19 -4.51 -7.66
CA TYR A 167 13.67 -3.22 -8.09
C TYR A 167 13.29 -2.38 -6.86
N ASP A 168 13.27 -1.06 -7.02
CA ASP A 168 12.88 -0.13 -5.97
C ASP A 168 11.48 0.43 -6.21
N ILE A 169 10.67 0.48 -5.15
CA ILE A 169 9.48 1.32 -5.07
C ILE A 169 9.82 2.54 -4.23
N GLU A 170 9.71 3.71 -4.83
CA GLU A 170 9.77 4.99 -4.16
C GLU A 170 8.47 5.25 -3.39
N VAL A 171 8.57 5.61 -2.13
CA VAL A 171 7.47 6.12 -1.30
C VAL A 171 7.75 7.58 -1.05
N ASP A 172 6.82 8.45 -1.45
CA ASP A 172 6.85 9.89 -1.20
C ASP A 172 5.71 10.24 -0.24
N ILE A 173 6.10 10.74 0.93
CA ILE A 173 5.18 11.14 2.00
C ILE A 173 5.28 12.65 2.18
N THR A 174 4.16 13.36 2.05
CA THR A 174 4.06 14.82 2.18
C THR A 174 3.17 15.20 3.36
N GLN A 175 3.54 16.25 4.10
CA GLN A 175 2.68 16.81 5.15
C GLN A 175 1.42 17.38 4.52
N TRP A 176 0.25 17.01 5.02
CA TRP A 176 -1.02 17.60 4.59
C TRP A 176 -1.56 18.53 5.66
N GLN A 177 -2.12 19.63 5.18
CA GLN A 177 -2.95 20.52 5.94
C GLN A 177 -3.96 21.16 4.99
N ASP A 178 -5.21 21.24 5.42
CA ASP A 178 -6.24 22.00 4.75
C ASP A 178 -7.10 22.70 5.80
N TYR A 179 -7.65 23.83 5.43
CA TYR A 179 -8.43 24.67 6.32
C TYR A 179 -9.49 25.42 5.51
N GLU A 180 -10.71 25.44 6.05
CA GLU A 180 -11.79 26.25 5.55
C GLU A 180 -12.43 27.01 6.72
N GLY A 181 -12.58 28.32 6.61
CA GLY A 181 -13.28 29.11 7.61
C GLY A 181 -13.25 30.60 7.31
N ASP A 182 -14.10 31.33 8.01
CA ASP A 182 -14.21 32.79 7.91
C ASP A 182 -13.55 33.44 9.15
N GLY A 183 -12.87 34.57 8.96
CA GLY A 183 -12.25 35.32 10.06
C GLY A 183 -10.76 35.60 9.84
N GLY A 184 -10.09 36.07 10.90
CA GLY A 184 -8.64 36.30 10.93
C GLY A 184 -7.92 35.11 11.53
N ILE A 185 -8.20 33.90 11.03
CA ILE A 185 -7.63 32.68 11.61
C ILE A 185 -6.13 32.60 11.32
N GLU A 186 -5.37 32.36 12.38
CA GLU A 186 -3.96 31.98 12.32
C GLU A 186 -3.80 30.50 12.68
N LEU A 187 -2.90 29.82 11.99
CA LEU A 187 -2.65 28.39 12.17
C LEU A 187 -1.19 28.14 12.53
N GLY A 188 -0.97 27.42 13.62
CA GLY A 188 0.32 26.83 13.98
C GLY A 188 0.21 25.31 13.95
N PHE A 189 1.26 24.60 13.54
CA PHE A 189 1.24 23.14 13.63
C PHE A 189 2.61 22.54 13.92
N THR A 190 2.59 21.39 14.58
CA THR A 190 3.74 20.48 14.66
C THR A 190 3.47 19.27 13.74
N PRO A 191 4.45 18.86 12.92
CA PRO A 191 4.25 17.75 11.99
C PRO A 191 3.90 16.43 12.69
N VAL A 192 2.98 15.69 12.09
CA VAL A 192 2.66 14.32 12.49
C VAL A 192 3.87 13.41 12.32
N ASP A 193 3.91 12.28 13.02
CA ASP A 193 4.74 11.14 12.60
C ASP A 193 3.99 10.34 11.54
N ALA A 194 4.70 9.87 10.51
CA ALA A 194 4.12 9.04 9.46
C ALA A 194 4.93 7.77 9.27
N ASP A 195 4.25 6.63 9.23
CA ASP A 195 4.82 5.31 8.98
C ASP A 195 3.88 4.46 8.13
N GLY A 196 4.34 3.27 7.76
CA GLY A 196 3.50 2.33 7.04
C GLY A 196 4.29 1.26 6.35
N GLU A 197 3.66 0.64 5.37
CA GLU A 197 4.25 -0.45 4.62
C GLU A 197 3.76 -0.50 3.18
N VAL A 198 4.63 -1.03 2.32
CA VAL A 198 4.29 -1.43 0.96
C VAL A 198 4.50 -2.94 0.87
N THR A 199 3.44 -3.65 0.49
CA THR A 199 3.44 -5.10 0.33
C THR A 199 3.24 -5.46 -1.13
N VAL A 200 4.13 -6.29 -1.67
CA VAL A 200 4.01 -6.89 -3.00
C VAL A 200 3.74 -8.38 -2.85
N LYS A 201 2.67 -8.85 -3.50
CA LYS A 201 2.31 -10.27 -3.54
C LYS A 201 2.40 -10.81 -4.96
N TYR A 202 3.07 -11.95 -5.12
CA TYR A 202 3.11 -12.73 -6.35
C TYR A 202 2.30 -14.00 -6.16
N ASP A 203 1.14 -14.07 -6.80
CA ASP A 203 0.38 -15.32 -6.93
C ASP A 203 0.87 -16.06 -8.19
N TYR A 204 1.23 -17.33 -8.05
CA TYR A 204 1.81 -18.12 -9.13
C TYR A 204 1.44 -19.59 -9.02
N THR A 205 1.63 -20.34 -10.10
CA THR A 205 1.42 -21.79 -10.14
C THR A 205 2.73 -22.50 -10.36
N VAL A 206 3.07 -23.40 -9.44
CA VAL A 206 4.26 -24.24 -9.54
C VAL A 206 4.00 -25.34 -10.58
N PRO A 207 4.89 -25.55 -11.56
CA PRO A 207 4.77 -26.65 -12.50
C PRO A 207 4.70 -27.99 -11.76
N GLU A 208 3.83 -28.89 -12.21
CA GLU A 208 3.80 -30.24 -11.65
C GLU A 208 5.20 -30.86 -11.77
N PRO A 209 5.76 -31.42 -10.69
CA PRO A 209 7.04 -32.10 -10.80
C PRO A 209 6.89 -33.29 -11.76
N ALA A 210 7.84 -33.44 -12.69
CA ALA A 210 7.83 -34.46 -13.75
C ALA A 210 7.70 -35.92 -13.23
N THR A 211 7.74 -36.13 -11.91
CA THR A 211 7.42 -37.38 -11.21
C THR A 211 6.05 -37.95 -11.59
N ALA A 212 5.04 -37.12 -11.93
CA ALA A 212 3.75 -37.60 -12.42
C ALA A 212 3.89 -38.40 -13.74
N ILE A 213 4.79 -37.95 -14.64
CA ILE A 213 5.10 -38.63 -15.90
C ILE A 213 5.87 -39.93 -15.64
N ILE A 214 6.79 -39.94 -14.66
CA ILE A 214 7.54 -41.14 -14.29
C ILE A 214 6.61 -42.23 -13.74
N PHE A 215 5.62 -41.89 -12.93
CA PHE A 215 4.61 -42.85 -12.47
C PHE A 215 3.74 -43.37 -13.62
N ALA A 216 3.34 -42.51 -14.57
CA ALA A 216 2.57 -42.92 -15.74
C ALA A 216 3.36 -43.88 -16.65
N ILE A 217 4.64 -43.60 -16.90
CA ILE A 217 5.52 -44.46 -17.72
C ILE A 217 5.90 -45.75 -16.97
N GLY A 218 6.19 -45.67 -15.68
CA GLY A 218 6.47 -46.83 -14.83
C GLY A 218 5.30 -47.82 -14.78
N GLY A 219 4.06 -47.31 -14.66
CA GLY A 219 2.85 -48.11 -14.74
C GLY A 219 2.64 -48.79 -16.11
N MET A 220 3.00 -48.10 -17.21
CA MET A 220 2.93 -48.67 -18.56
C MET A 220 3.97 -49.79 -18.78
N LEU A 221 5.18 -49.66 -18.23
CA LEU A 221 6.23 -50.66 -18.37
C LEU A 221 5.93 -51.96 -17.58
N ILE A 222 5.29 -51.85 -16.42
CA ILE A 222 4.84 -53.01 -15.64
C ILE A 222 3.76 -53.81 -16.39
N ARG A 223 2.97 -53.16 -17.26
CA ARG A 223 1.92 -53.81 -18.04
C ARG A 223 2.42 -54.60 -19.27
N ARG A 224 3.70 -54.48 -19.65
CA ARG A 224 4.25 -55.08 -20.88
C ARG A 224 4.89 -56.47 -20.69
N LYS A 225 4.97 -56.98 -19.46
CA LYS A 225 5.38 -58.36 -19.15
C LYS A 225 4.17 -59.18 -18.68
N ASN A 226 3.32 -59.58 -19.61
CA ASN A 226 2.42 -60.75 -19.54
C ASN A 226 1.85 -61.04 -20.93
#